data_AF-A0A2G6NTQ9-F1
#
_entry.id   AF-A0A2G6NTQ9-F1
#
_cell.length_a   1.000
_cell.length_b   1.000
_cell.length_c   1.000
_cell.angle_alpha   90.00
_cell.angle_beta   90.00
_cell.angle_gamma   90.00
#
_symmetry.space_group_name_H-M   'P 1'
#
loop_
_entity.id
_entity.type
_entity.pdbx_description
1 polymer ?
#
loop_
_entity_poly.entity_id
_entity_poly.type
_entity_poly.pdbx_seq_one_letter_code
_entity_poly.pdbx_strand_id
1 'polypeptide(L)'
;MARLGSGSWLKVKGKAARAIKAMAAELIELYAVREARPGYAFPADSPLQKALEDSFLFEETPDQLTAIRDSKRDMEESKPMDRLVCGDVGFGKTEVAIRAAFKAADAGKQVA
;
A
#
# COMPACT_ATOMS: atom_id res chain seq x y z
N MET A 1 27.82 19.39 16.39
CA MET A 1 27.15 19.65 17.69
C MET A 1 26.58 21.06 17.67
N ALA A 2 25.24 21.21 17.78
CA ALA A 2 24.62 22.54 17.81
C ALA A 2 25.03 23.28 19.09
N ARG A 3 25.47 24.54 18.96
CA ARG A 3 25.86 25.38 20.11
C ARG A 3 24.66 25.64 21.02
N LEU A 4 24.74 25.10 22.24
CA LEU A 4 23.81 25.37 23.35
C LEU A 4 23.70 26.89 23.56
N GLY A 5 22.47 27.40 23.51
CA GLY A 5 22.15 28.84 23.70
C GLY A 5 21.88 29.63 22.42
N SER A 6 22.22 29.11 21.23
CA SER A 6 21.80 29.76 19.99
C SER A 6 20.37 29.33 19.64
N GLY A 7 19.47 30.27 19.36
CA GLY A 7 18.10 30.00 18.85
C GLY A 7 18.04 29.22 17.53
N SER A 8 19.17 28.68 17.07
CA SER A 8 19.32 27.71 15.98
C SER A 8 18.42 26.48 16.18
N TRP A 9 18.36 25.90 17.38
CA TRP A 9 17.47 24.75 17.65
C TRP A 9 15.98 25.12 17.48
N LEU A 10 15.57 26.29 17.98
CA LEU A 10 14.22 26.82 17.80
C LEU A 10 13.88 27.05 16.32
N LYS A 11 14.84 27.58 15.54
CA LYS A 11 14.68 27.75 14.08
C LYS A 11 14.55 26.42 13.35
N VAL A 12 15.37 25.42 13.70
CA VAL A 12 15.31 24.07 13.12
C VAL A 12 13.98 23.39 13.47
N LYS A 13 13.56 23.45 14.74
CA LYS A 13 12.25 22.93 15.18
C LYS A 13 11.10 23.61 14.44
N GLY A 14 11.16 24.93 14.26
CA GLY A 14 10.16 25.67 13.50
C GLY A 14 10.10 25.29 12.02
N LYS A 15 11.25 25.03 11.39
CA LYS A 15 11.31 24.52 10.01
C LYS A 15 10.73 23.11 9.91
N ALA A 16 11.10 22.20 10.81
CA ALA A 16 10.58 20.84 10.84
C ALA A 16 9.05 20.82 11.05
N ALA A 17 8.54 21.63 11.97
CA ALA A 17 7.10 21.73 12.21
C ALA A 17 6.33 22.24 10.99
N ARG A 18 6.88 23.19 10.22
CA ARG A 18 6.28 23.64 8.96
C ARG A 18 6.29 22.55 7.90
N ALA A 19 7.40 21.82 7.76
CA ALA A 19 7.50 20.71 6.81
C ALA A 19 6.49 19.59 7.12
N ILE A 20 6.36 19.21 8.40
CA ILE A 20 5.36 18.21 8.83
C ILE A 20 3.94 18.68 8.49
N LYS A 21 3.60 19.95 8.76
CA LYS A 21 2.28 20.50 8.43
C LYS A 21 2.00 20.50 6.93
N ALA A 22 2.99 20.85 6.11
CA ALA A 22 2.86 20.82 4.66
C ALA A 22 2.61 19.39 4.16
N MET A 23 3.42 18.43 4.59
CA MET A 23 3.25 17.02 4.23
C MET A 23 1.89 16.45 4.68
N ALA A 24 1.43 16.79 5.88
CA ALA A 24 0.13 16.37 6.36
C ALA A 24 -1.02 16.94 5.51
N ALA A 25 -0.93 18.21 5.10
CA ALA A 25 -1.91 18.83 4.22
C ALA A 25 -1.94 18.15 2.84
N GLU A 26 -0.77 17.88 2.25
CA GLU A 26 -0.65 17.16 0.98
C GLU A 26 -1.24 15.75 1.04
N LEU A 27 -0.99 15.00 2.13
CA LEU A 27 -1.57 13.67 2.31
C LEU A 27 -3.10 13.72 2.43
N ILE A 28 -3.64 14.68 3.20
CA ILE A 28 -5.10 14.83 3.33
C ILE A 28 -5.73 15.16 1.98
N GLU A 29 -5.13 16.08 1.22
CA GLU A 29 -5.60 16.44 -0.12
C GLU A 29 -5.56 15.24 -1.06
N LEU A 30 -4.47 14.46 -1.06
CA LEU A 30 -4.34 13.25 -1.86
C LEU A 30 -5.46 12.24 -1.54
N TYR A 31 -5.72 11.96 -0.27
CA TYR A 31 -6.79 11.04 0.15
C TYR A 31 -8.18 11.58 -0.21
N ALA A 32 -8.42 12.89 -0.09
CA ALA A 32 -9.69 13.50 -0.49
C ALA A 32 -9.95 13.34 -1.99
N VAL A 33 -8.93 13.59 -2.82
CA VAL A 33 -9.01 13.39 -4.28
C VAL A 33 -9.25 11.92 -4.61
N ARG A 34 -8.62 11.00 -3.88
CA ARG A 34 -8.73 9.56 -4.08
C ARG A 34 -10.11 9.02 -3.72
N GLU A 35 -10.68 9.44 -2.58
CA GLU A 35 -12.03 9.07 -2.16
C GLU A 35 -13.10 9.62 -3.13
N ALA A 36 -12.85 10.79 -3.73
CA ALA A 36 -13.78 11.40 -4.68
C ALA A 36 -13.70 10.80 -6.10
N ARG A 37 -12.60 10.15 -6.47
CA ARG A 37 -12.41 9.59 -7.82
C ARG A 37 -12.91 8.14 -7.89
N PRO A 38 -13.73 7.79 -8.88
CA PRO A 38 -14.10 6.39 -9.10
C PRO A 38 -12.85 5.60 -9.50
N GLY A 39 -12.62 4.49 -8.80
CA GLY A 39 -11.65 3.47 -9.14
C GLY A 39 -12.25 2.37 -10.03
N TYR A 40 -11.45 1.35 -10.31
CA TYR A 40 -11.92 0.12 -10.93
C TYR A 40 -12.00 -0.96 -9.85
N ALA A 41 -13.22 -1.38 -9.52
CA ALA A 41 -13.46 -2.53 -8.65
C ALA A 41 -13.15 -3.81 -9.44
N PHE A 42 -12.06 -4.50 -9.07
CA PHE A 42 -11.74 -5.80 -9.62
C PHE A 42 -12.79 -6.83 -9.23
N PRO A 43 -13.08 -7.84 -10.06
CA PRO A 43 -14.03 -8.90 -9.72
C PRO A 43 -13.47 -9.77 -8.59
N ALA A 44 -14.37 -10.52 -7.93
CA ALA A 44 -13.99 -11.57 -6.98
C ALA A 44 -13.05 -12.60 -7.64
N ASP A 45 -12.28 -13.30 -6.80
CA ASP A 45 -11.30 -14.28 -7.27
C ASP A 45 -11.93 -15.37 -8.15
N SER A 46 -11.28 -15.67 -9.27
CA SER A 46 -11.65 -16.74 -10.18
C SER A 46 -11.07 -18.09 -9.74
N PRO A 47 -11.53 -19.21 -10.32
CA PRO A 47 -10.87 -20.50 -10.13
C PRO A 47 -9.39 -20.50 -10.54
N LEU A 48 -8.99 -19.67 -11.51
CA LEU A 48 -7.59 -19.52 -11.92
C LEU A 48 -6.75 -18.85 -10.85
N GLN A 49 -7.29 -17.83 -10.18
CA GLN A 49 -6.63 -17.19 -9.04
C GLN A 49 -6.35 -18.22 -7.93
N LYS A 50 -7.34 -19.09 -7.64
CA LYS A 50 -7.17 -20.15 -6.64
C LYS A 50 -6.11 -21.18 -7.06
N ALA A 51 -6.11 -21.59 -8.33
CA ALA A 51 -5.10 -22.51 -8.86
C ALA A 51 -3.68 -21.93 -8.81
N LEU A 52 -3.52 -20.64 -9.09
CA LEU A 52 -2.24 -19.94 -8.94
C LEU A 52 -1.78 -19.98 -7.47
N GLU A 53 -2.67 -19.68 -6.53
CA GLU A 53 -2.34 -19.68 -5.10
C GLU A 53 -1.98 -21.07 -4.59
N ASP A 54 -2.72 -22.10 -5.00
CA ASP A 54 -2.45 -23.48 -4.62
C ASP A 54 -1.16 -24.02 -5.27
N SER A 55 -0.64 -23.37 -6.31
CA SER A 55 0.66 -23.71 -6.92
C SER A 55 1.86 -23.23 -6.10
N PHE A 56 1.64 -22.34 -5.12
CA PHE A 56 2.69 -21.83 -4.27
C PHE A 56 3.09 -22.89 -3.23
N LEU A 57 4.38 -23.26 -3.22
CA LEU A 57 4.89 -24.41 -2.48
C LEU A 57 5.11 -24.16 -0.98
N PHE A 58 4.93 -22.92 -0.52
CA PHE A 58 5.19 -22.54 0.86
C PHE A 58 3.89 -22.18 1.57
N GLU A 59 3.75 -22.63 2.80
CA GLU A 59 2.62 -22.25 3.65
C GLU A 59 2.78 -20.79 4.10
N GLU A 60 1.72 -20.01 3.92
CA GLU A 60 1.72 -18.60 4.28
C GLU A 60 1.58 -18.40 5.79
N THR A 61 2.30 -17.40 6.29
CA THR A 61 2.13 -16.97 7.68
C THR A 61 0.81 -16.21 7.88
N PRO A 62 0.30 -16.09 9.12
CA PRO A 62 -0.91 -15.31 9.40
C PRO A 62 -0.84 -13.85 8.91
N ASP A 63 0.35 -13.23 9.01
CA ASP A 63 0.58 -11.86 8.53
C ASP A 63 0.54 -11.77 7.01
N GLN A 64 1.10 -12.76 6.31
CA GLN A 64 1.00 -12.86 4.84
C GLN A 64 -0.45 -13.04 4.40
N LEU A 65 -1.19 -13.96 5.02
CA LEU A 65 -2.61 -14.18 4.73
C LEU A 65 -3.44 -12.92 4.92
N THR A 66 -3.13 -12.14 5.96
CA THR A 66 -3.79 -10.85 6.22
C THR A 66 -3.45 -9.84 5.13
N ALA A 67 -2.17 -9.70 4.78
CA ALA A 67 -1.73 -8.78 3.72
C ALA A 67 -2.34 -9.13 2.35
N ILE A 68 -2.43 -10.42 2.01
CA ILE A 68 -3.03 -10.91 0.77
C ILE A 68 -4.52 -10.59 0.73
N ARG A 69 -5.26 -10.95 1.79
CA ARG A 69 -6.71 -10.71 1.88
C ARG A 69 -7.04 -9.23 1.81
N ASP A 70 -6.31 -8.42 2.57
CA ASP A 70 -6.50 -6.98 2.61
C ASP A 70 -6.21 -6.34 1.25
N SER A 71 -5.11 -6.73 0.58
CA SER A 71 -4.78 -6.20 -0.75
C SER A 71 -5.88 -6.54 -1.76
N LYS A 72 -6.38 -7.78 -1.76
CA LYS A 72 -7.47 -8.18 -2.65
C LYS A 72 -8.78 -7.46 -2.35
N ARG A 73 -9.12 -7.30 -1.07
CA ARG A 73 -10.31 -6.54 -0.66
C ARG A 73 -10.24 -5.11 -1.18
N ASP A 74 -9.10 -4.44 -0.97
CA ASP A 74 -8.93 -3.06 -1.45
C ASP A 74 -9.00 -2.98 -2.99
N MET A 75 -8.56 -4.03 -3.72
CA MET A 75 -8.73 -4.11 -5.18
C MET A 75 -10.20 -4.28 -5.61
N GLU A 76 -11.05 -4.91 -4.81
CA GLU A 76 -12.48 -5.11 -5.12
C GLU A 76 -13.33 -3.87 -4.81
N GLU A 77 -12.76 -2.85 -4.16
CA GLU A 77 -13.47 -1.61 -3.85
C GLU A 77 -13.61 -0.68 -5.06
N SER A 78 -14.67 0.13 -5.07
CA SER A 78 -14.91 1.13 -6.12
C SER A 78 -14.02 2.36 -6.01
N LYS A 79 -13.13 2.42 -5.02
CA LYS A 79 -12.13 3.47 -4.85
C LYS A 79 -10.73 2.92 -5.18
N PRO A 80 -9.81 3.74 -5.70
CA PRO A 80 -8.45 3.26 -5.96
C PRO A 80 -7.77 2.73 -4.68
N MET A 81 -7.01 1.62 -4.73
CA MET A 81 -6.24 1.04 -3.59
C MET A 81 -4.87 1.71 -3.31
N ASP A 82 -4.61 2.21 -2.09
CA ASP A 82 -3.31 2.76 -1.64
C ASP A 82 -2.73 1.95 -0.46
N ARG A 83 -2.16 0.78 -0.75
CA ARG A 83 -1.65 -0.09 0.31
C ARG A 83 -0.14 -0.16 0.29
N LEU A 84 0.46 0.10 1.46
CA LEU A 84 1.86 -0.17 1.72
C LEU A 84 2.00 -1.47 2.52
N VAL A 85 2.63 -2.47 1.92
CA VAL A 85 2.99 -3.73 2.60
C VAL A 85 4.45 -3.66 3.06
N CYS A 86 4.65 -3.53 4.37
CA CYS A 86 5.98 -3.49 4.98
C CYS A 86 6.36 -4.87 5.53
N GLY A 87 7.63 -5.24 5.40
CA GLY A 87 8.19 -6.47 5.97
C GLY A 87 9.65 -6.65 5.57
N ASP A 88 10.40 -7.46 6.32
CA ASP A 88 11.83 -7.68 6.06
C ASP A 88 12.09 -8.51 4.79
N VAL A 89 13.36 -8.61 4.40
CA VAL A 89 13.78 -9.46 3.28
C VAL A 89 13.38 -10.91 3.59
N GLY A 90 12.76 -11.59 2.62
CA GLY A 90 12.29 -12.97 2.79
C GLY A 90 10.89 -13.14 3.38
N PHE A 91 10.21 -12.07 3.81
CA PHE A 91 8.85 -12.15 4.40
C PHE A 91 7.71 -12.33 3.37
N GLY A 92 8.02 -12.65 2.12
CA GLY A 92 7.00 -12.98 1.11
C GLY A 92 6.21 -11.80 0.52
N LYS A 93 6.72 -10.56 0.61
CA LYS A 93 6.08 -9.38 -0.03
C LYS A 93 5.85 -9.57 -1.54
N THR A 94 6.78 -10.25 -2.21
CA THR A 94 6.68 -10.58 -3.64
C THR A 94 5.45 -11.43 -3.93
N GLU A 95 5.10 -12.35 -3.03
CA GLU A 95 3.95 -13.23 -3.21
C GLU A 95 2.63 -12.44 -3.15
N VAL A 96 2.53 -11.49 -2.22
CA VAL A 96 1.39 -10.56 -2.14
C VAL A 96 1.23 -9.78 -3.46
N ALA A 97 2.34 -9.28 -4.00
CA ALA A 97 2.36 -8.53 -5.25
C ALA A 97 1.99 -9.39 -6.46
N ILE A 98 2.50 -10.62 -6.54
CA ILE A 98 2.20 -11.56 -7.65
C ILE A 98 0.71 -11.92 -7.65
N ARG A 99 0.10 -12.18 -6.49
CA ARG A 99 -1.34 -12.48 -6.40
C ARG A 99 -2.20 -11.30 -6.84
N ALA A 100 -1.83 -10.09 -6.42
CA ALA A 100 -2.51 -8.86 -6.86
C ALA A 100 -2.35 -8.63 -8.37
N ALA A 101 -1.13 -8.83 -8.90
CA ALA A 101 -0.84 -8.70 -10.31
C ALA A 101 -1.65 -9.70 -11.16
N PHE A 102 -1.71 -10.96 -10.71
CA PHE A 102 -2.49 -11.99 -11.40
C PHE A 102 -3.98 -11.68 -11.39
N LYS A 103 -4.55 -11.26 -10.26
CA LYS A 103 -5.95 -10.82 -10.16
C LYS A 103 -6.26 -9.70 -11.16
N ALA A 104 -5.34 -8.75 -11.33
CA ALA A 104 -5.49 -7.68 -12.28
C ALA A 104 -5.42 -8.16 -13.74
N ALA A 105 -4.47 -9.03 -14.06
CA ALA A 105 -4.31 -9.63 -15.38
C ALA A 105 -5.50 -10.52 -15.77
N ASP A 106 -6.03 -11.30 -14.83
CA ASP A 106 -7.21 -12.15 -15.02
C ASP A 106 -8.48 -11.32 -15.29
N ALA A 107 -8.56 -10.12 -14.73
CA ALA A 107 -9.58 -9.12 -15.05
C ALA A 107 -9.31 -8.34 -16.36
N GLY A 108 -8.29 -8.72 -17.13
CA GLY A 108 -7.93 -8.07 -18.40
C GLY A 108 -7.28 -6.69 -18.23
N LYS A 109 -6.69 -6.38 -17.08
CA LYS A 109 -5.94 -5.14 -16.84
C LYS A 109 -4.44 -5.38 -16.93
N GLN A 110 -3.71 -4.36 -17.39
CA GLN A 110 -2.26 -4.38 -17.39
C GLN A 110 -1.71 -4.06 -16.00
N VAL A 111 -0.55 -4.61 -15.65
CA VAL A 111 0.15 -4.40 -14.38
C VAL A 111 1.52 -3.79 -14.67
N ALA A 112 1.96 -2.85 -13.84
CA ALA A 112 3.24 -2.14 -13.95
C ALA A 112 3.94 -2.05 -12.59
#